data_AF-A0AAN6FUX6-F1
#
_entry.id   AF-A0AAN6FUX6-F1
#
_cell.length_a   1.000
_cell.length_b   1.000
_cell.length_c   1.000
_cell.angle_alpha   90.00
_cell.angle_beta   90.00
_cell.angle_gamma   90.00
#
_symmetry.space_group_name_H-M   'P 1'
#
loop_
_entity.id
_entity.type
_entity.pdbx_description
1 polymer ?
#
loop_
_entity_poly.entity_id
_entity_poly.type
_entity_poly.pdbx_seq_one_letter_code
_entity_poly.pdbx_strand_id
1 'polypeptide(L)'
;MLTRPRSLETARERTEAVTEPIRSSVTSLTPRENIYNLPNLLTVSRLIAAPVTAYLLVHDQYTWALALFAYAGITDLVDGWLARRWKQQTVAGSVIDPGADKALMIILTVTLAVKCAIPMYLATLILGRDASLALAAIYYRYASLPAPKTFMRYWDFTLPSAEVHPTTVSKYNTFLQLMLIGSTLALPVVTGSSHGLGILQGADLHQAMTYFQWLVAGTTAWSGLSYAFLKDAVTILGSDEELKAKQGARGRAIIGVTFGSLVAAAVWYAVNDDEDGTTEPAF
;
A
#
# COMPACT_ATOMS: atom_id res chain seq x y z
N MET A 1 37.61 43.29 29.28
CA MET A 1 36.17 43.47 29.04
C MET A 1 36.00 44.35 27.80
N LEU A 2 35.74 43.76 26.63
CA LEU A 2 35.52 44.49 25.37
C LEU A 2 34.02 44.74 25.21
N THR A 3 33.59 45.99 25.36
CA THR A 3 32.21 46.45 25.14
C THR A 3 31.86 46.36 23.65
N ARG A 4 30.90 45.49 23.29
CA ARG A 4 30.34 45.43 21.94
C ARG A 4 29.75 46.80 21.53
N PRO A 5 29.92 47.24 20.28
CA PRO A 5 29.42 48.54 19.83
C PRO A 5 27.88 48.54 19.78
N ARG A 6 27.26 49.52 20.48
CA ARG A 6 25.80 49.76 20.58
C ARG A 6 25.03 49.76 19.25
N SER A 7 25.70 49.92 18.11
CA SER A 7 25.09 49.93 16.78
C SER A 7 24.63 48.55 16.28
N LEU A 8 25.30 47.47 16.71
CA LEU A 8 24.95 46.12 16.28
C LEU A 8 23.75 45.57 17.07
N GLU A 9 23.61 45.97 18.34
CA GLU A 9 22.46 45.59 19.17
C GLU A 9 21.18 46.26 18.67
N THR A 10 21.24 47.56 18.38
CA THR A 10 20.09 48.29 17.80
C THR A 10 19.70 47.82 16.40
N ALA A 11 20.66 47.41 15.58
CA ALA A 11 20.36 46.78 14.29
C ALA A 11 19.68 45.42 14.47
N ARG A 12 20.15 44.60 15.42
CA ARG A 12 19.58 43.30 15.73
C ARG A 12 18.16 43.39 16.30
N GLU A 13 17.91 44.33 17.22
CA GLU A 13 16.57 44.57 17.77
C GLU A 13 15.56 44.97 16.67
N ARG A 14 15.97 45.82 15.71
CA ARG A 14 15.11 46.16 14.56
C ARG A 14 14.83 44.95 13.67
N THR A 15 15.83 44.08 13.45
CA THR A 15 15.65 42.85 12.67
C THR A 15 14.73 41.87 13.40
N GLU A 16 14.89 41.66 14.70
CA GLU A 16 14.03 40.81 15.52
C GLU A 16 12.59 41.34 15.56
N ALA A 17 12.40 42.65 15.74
CA ALA A 17 11.09 43.31 15.76
C ALA A 17 10.29 43.17 14.44
N VAL A 18 10.98 42.99 13.30
CA VAL A 18 10.33 42.73 12.01
C VAL A 18 10.18 41.23 11.74
N THR A 19 11.13 40.42 12.19
CA THR A 19 11.17 38.97 11.88
C THR A 19 10.16 38.18 12.72
N GLU A 20 9.97 38.53 14.00
CA GLU A 20 9.01 37.85 14.87
C GLU A 20 7.56 37.91 14.37
N PRO A 21 6.99 39.08 14.02
CA PRO A 21 5.61 39.15 13.54
C PRO A 21 5.42 38.47 12.18
N ILE A 22 6.45 38.45 11.33
CA ILE A 22 6.42 37.69 10.06
C ILE A 22 6.44 36.19 10.37
N ARG A 23 7.32 35.73 11.26
CA ARG A 23 7.39 34.32 11.68
C ARG A 23 6.09 33.86 12.32
N SER A 24 5.48 34.66 13.20
CA SER A 24 4.21 34.32 13.85
C SER A 24 3.07 34.26 12.84
N SER A 25 3.03 35.20 11.88
CA SER A 25 2.05 35.20 10.80
C SER A 25 2.21 33.97 9.90
N VAL A 26 3.44 33.64 9.48
CA VAL A 26 3.74 32.43 8.70
C VAL A 26 3.37 31.15 9.46
N THR A 27 3.63 31.11 10.78
CA THR A 27 3.27 29.96 11.63
C THR A 27 1.75 29.83 11.80
N SER A 28 1.02 30.94 11.83
CA SER A 28 -0.46 30.95 11.89
C SER A 28 -1.11 30.50 10.58
N LEU A 29 -0.40 30.63 9.46
CA LEU A 29 -0.83 30.18 8.13
C LEU A 29 -0.58 28.68 7.88
N THR A 30 0.12 27.99 8.79
CA THR A 30 0.27 26.52 8.79
C THR A 30 -0.61 25.94 9.89
N PRO A 31 -1.89 25.60 9.62
CA PRO A 31 -2.74 24.93 10.60
C PRO A 31 -2.06 23.65 11.08
N ARG A 32 -1.86 23.49 12.38
CA ARG A 32 -1.44 22.21 12.95
C ARG A 32 -2.65 21.29 12.99
N GLU A 33 -2.65 20.26 12.16
CA GLU A 33 -3.71 19.25 12.18
C GLU A 33 -3.64 18.41 13.46
N ASN A 34 -4.80 18.09 14.05
CA ASN A 34 -4.85 17.14 15.15
C ASN A 34 -4.74 15.71 14.58
N ILE A 35 -3.55 15.14 14.67
CA ILE A 35 -3.24 13.77 14.20
C ILE A 35 -3.87 12.72 15.14
N TYR A 36 -4.20 13.09 16.39
CA TYR A 36 -4.85 12.20 17.37
C TYR A 36 -6.37 12.26 17.22
N ASN A 37 -6.88 11.57 16.21
CA ASN A 37 -8.31 11.38 15.98
C ASN A 37 -8.65 9.88 15.91
N LEU A 38 -9.94 9.56 16.05
CA LEU A 38 -10.40 8.18 16.06
C LEU A 38 -10.06 7.42 14.75
N PRO A 39 -10.21 8.02 13.54
CA PRO A 39 -9.76 7.38 12.30
C PRO A 39 -8.28 6.98 12.30
N ASN A 40 -7.37 7.89 12.64
CA ASN A 40 -5.93 7.61 12.64
C ASN A 40 -5.55 6.57 13.70
N LEU A 41 -6.25 6.53 14.85
CA LEU A 41 -6.06 5.49 15.86
C LEU A 41 -6.44 4.11 15.32
N LEU A 42 -7.55 4.01 14.57
CA LEU A 42 -7.96 2.77 13.92
C LEU A 42 -6.92 2.31 12.89
N THR A 43 -6.39 3.22 12.08
CA THR A 43 -5.30 2.92 11.14
C THR A 43 -4.05 2.39 11.84
N VAL A 44 -3.61 3.03 12.93
CA VAL A 44 -2.47 2.54 13.71
C VAL A 44 -2.77 1.17 14.33
N SER A 45 -4.00 0.93 14.78
CA SER A 45 -4.42 -0.38 15.27
C SER A 45 -4.32 -1.46 14.19
N ARG A 46 -4.66 -1.15 12.93
CA ARG A 46 -4.51 -2.05 11.77
C ARG A 46 -3.04 -2.37 11.48
N LEU A 47 -2.17 -1.36 11.56
CA LEU A 47 -0.74 -1.53 11.37
C LEU A 47 -0.13 -2.51 12.39
N ILE A 48 -0.63 -2.49 13.63
CA ILE A 48 -0.25 -3.46 14.68
C ILE A 48 -0.95 -4.81 14.46
N ALA A 49 -2.21 -4.81 14.02
CA ALA A 49 -2.97 -6.02 13.75
C ALA A 49 -2.32 -6.87 12.65
N ALA A 50 -1.68 -6.27 11.65
CA ALA A 50 -1.02 -7.00 10.56
C ALA A 50 0.05 -8.02 11.03
N PRO A 51 1.12 -7.63 11.76
CA PRO A 51 2.09 -8.58 12.28
C PRO A 51 1.50 -9.54 13.32
N VAL A 52 0.52 -9.10 14.11
CA VAL A 52 -0.18 -9.99 15.07
C VAL A 52 -0.98 -11.07 14.32
N THR A 53 -1.62 -10.73 13.20
CA THR A 53 -2.36 -11.69 12.37
C THR A 53 -1.41 -12.71 11.77
N ALA A 54 -0.25 -12.29 11.25
CA ALA A 54 0.77 -13.21 10.79
C ALA A 54 1.32 -14.10 11.91
N TYR A 55 1.56 -13.55 13.10
CA TYR A 55 1.97 -14.34 14.25
C TYR A 55 0.97 -15.44 14.59
N LEU A 56 -0.32 -15.11 14.64
CA LEU A 56 -1.39 -16.09 14.89
C LEU A 56 -1.46 -17.15 13.79
N LEU A 57 -1.30 -16.75 12.53
CA LEU A 57 -1.29 -17.65 11.38
C LEU A 57 -0.11 -18.63 11.41
N VAL A 58 1.08 -18.17 11.82
CA VAL A 58 2.27 -19.03 12.00
C VAL A 58 2.06 -20.07 13.11
N HIS A 59 1.30 -19.72 14.16
CA HIS A 59 0.97 -20.61 15.28
C HIS A 59 -0.32 -21.42 15.07
N ASP A 60 -0.81 -21.52 13.83
CA ASP A 60 -2.00 -22.29 13.46
C ASP A 60 -3.30 -21.84 14.18
N GLN A 61 -3.33 -20.60 14.68
CA GLN A 61 -4.50 -19.99 15.33
C GLN A 61 -5.42 -19.32 14.29
N TYR A 62 -5.90 -20.11 13.32
CA TYR A 62 -6.65 -19.62 12.15
C TYR A 62 -7.91 -18.84 12.51
N THR A 63 -8.65 -19.24 13.55
CA THR A 63 -9.86 -18.54 14.00
C THR A 63 -9.55 -17.11 14.45
N TRP A 64 -8.49 -16.93 15.24
CA TRP A 64 -8.07 -15.61 15.71
C TRP A 64 -7.46 -14.78 14.60
N ALA A 65 -6.69 -15.40 13.70
CA ALA A 65 -6.14 -14.72 12.53
C ALA A 65 -7.26 -14.21 11.62
N LEU A 66 -8.29 -15.03 11.34
CA LEU A 66 -9.45 -14.63 10.57
C LEU A 66 -10.25 -13.51 11.26
N ALA A 67 -10.44 -13.60 12.57
CA ALA A 67 -11.13 -12.56 13.34
C ALA A 67 -10.38 -11.22 13.28
N LEU A 68 -9.05 -11.25 13.38
CA LEU A 68 -8.22 -10.05 13.35
C LEU A 68 -8.12 -9.45 11.93
N PHE A 69 -8.07 -10.30 10.90
CA PHE A 69 -8.19 -9.88 9.50
C PHE A 69 -9.53 -9.22 9.21
N ALA A 70 -10.64 -9.83 9.67
CA ALA A 70 -11.98 -9.27 9.54
C ALA A 70 -12.11 -7.93 10.30
N TYR A 71 -11.57 -7.86 11.51
CA TYR A 71 -11.46 -6.61 12.27
C TYR A 71 -10.75 -5.53 11.45
N ALA A 72 -9.59 -5.83 10.87
CA ALA A 72 -8.82 -4.87 10.08
C ALA A 72 -9.62 -4.38 8.86
N GLY A 73 -10.24 -5.28 8.09
CA GLY A 73 -11.07 -4.90 6.94
C GLY A 73 -12.32 -4.08 7.31
N ILE A 74 -12.99 -4.42 8.41
CA ILE A 74 -14.16 -3.66 8.87
C ILE A 74 -13.75 -2.27 9.37
N THR A 75 -12.65 -2.17 10.11
CA THR A 75 -12.18 -0.88 10.65
C THR A 75 -11.77 0.10 9.56
N ASP A 76 -11.19 -0.35 8.43
CA ASP A 76 -10.90 0.50 7.27
C ASP A 76 -12.16 1.13 6.64
N LEU A 77 -13.23 0.33 6.53
CA LEU A 77 -14.50 0.85 6.02
C LEU A 77 -15.11 1.86 6.99
N VAL A 78 -14.98 1.58 8.29
CA VAL A 78 -15.53 2.42 9.36
C VAL A 78 -14.75 3.72 9.48
N ASP A 79 -13.42 3.72 9.50
CA ASP A 79 -12.61 4.94 9.65
C ASP A 79 -12.76 5.88 8.45
N GLY A 80 -12.79 5.35 7.23
CA GLY A 80 -13.06 6.13 6.03
C GLY A 80 -14.47 6.74 6.04
N TRP A 81 -15.47 6.00 6.53
CA TRP A 81 -16.82 6.54 6.73
C TRP A 81 -16.84 7.64 7.80
N LEU A 82 -16.13 7.43 8.91
CA LEU A 82 -16.08 8.32 10.05
C LEU A 82 -15.38 9.63 9.74
N ALA A 83 -14.24 9.56 9.04
CA ALA A 83 -13.49 10.72 8.58
C ALA A 83 -14.34 11.62 7.67
N ARG A 84 -15.14 11.03 6.76
CA ARG A 84 -16.09 11.76 5.91
C ARG A 84 -17.26 12.35 6.71
N ARG A 85 -17.82 11.58 7.66
CA ARG A 85 -19.00 11.98 8.44
C ARG A 85 -18.72 13.10 9.43
N TRP A 86 -17.52 13.13 10.01
CA TRP A 86 -17.09 14.10 11.02
C TRP A 86 -16.11 15.15 10.49
N LYS A 87 -15.81 15.17 9.19
CA LYS A 87 -14.85 16.08 8.55
C LYS A 87 -13.47 16.05 9.24
N GLN A 88 -13.06 14.88 9.73
CA GLN A 88 -11.77 14.65 10.41
C GLN A 88 -10.74 14.04 9.45
N GLN A 89 -10.69 14.53 8.22
CA GLN A 89 -9.65 14.12 7.28
C GLN A 89 -8.35 14.83 7.62
N THR A 90 -7.27 14.07 7.76
CA THR A 90 -5.93 14.60 8.02
C THR A 90 -4.98 14.19 6.90
N VAL A 91 -3.98 15.02 6.62
CA VAL A 91 -2.91 14.71 5.67
C VAL A 91 -2.15 13.47 6.13
N ALA A 92 -1.91 13.34 7.45
CA ALA A 92 -1.28 12.15 8.02
C ALA A 92 -2.08 10.87 7.74
N GLY A 93 -3.38 10.85 8.03
CA GLY A 93 -4.25 9.71 7.74
C GLY A 93 -4.25 9.34 6.25
N SER A 94 -4.33 10.33 5.36
CA SER A 94 -4.34 10.10 3.91
C SER A 94 -3.11 9.36 3.37
N VAL A 95 -1.99 9.40 4.09
CA VAL A 95 -0.74 8.69 3.75
C VAL A 95 -0.62 7.37 4.49
N ILE A 96 -1.01 7.34 5.78
CA ILE A 96 -0.86 6.15 6.62
C ILE A 96 -1.93 5.09 6.28
N ASP A 97 -3.17 5.48 5.94
CA ASP A 97 -4.27 4.55 5.67
C ASP A 97 -3.93 3.58 4.52
N PRO A 98 -3.52 4.05 3.31
CA PRO A 98 -3.14 3.14 2.23
C PRO A 98 -1.87 2.33 2.54
N GLY A 99 -1.01 2.83 3.44
CA GLY A 99 0.18 2.14 3.91
C GLY A 99 -0.15 0.96 4.81
N ALA A 100 -1.09 1.14 5.74
CA ALA A 100 -1.54 0.09 6.66
C ALA A 100 -2.23 -1.07 5.91
N ASP A 101 -3.07 -0.76 4.93
CA ASP A 101 -3.72 -1.79 4.09
C ASP A 101 -2.71 -2.61 3.30
N LYS A 102 -1.73 -1.94 2.69
CA LYS A 102 -0.65 -2.63 1.98
C LYS A 102 0.21 -3.47 2.91
N ALA A 103 0.51 -2.98 4.12
CA ALA A 103 1.26 -3.72 5.10
C ALA A 103 0.53 -5.03 5.48
N LEU A 104 -0.78 -4.96 5.74
CA LEU A 104 -1.60 -6.14 6.01
C LEU A 104 -1.55 -7.14 4.86
N MET A 105 -1.81 -6.68 3.62
CA MET A 105 -1.80 -7.54 2.44
C MET A 105 -0.43 -8.19 2.22
N ILE A 106 0.66 -7.43 2.25
CA ILE A 106 2.02 -7.94 2.07
C ILE A 106 2.35 -8.99 3.12
N ILE A 107 2.12 -8.68 4.40
CA ILE A 107 2.45 -9.56 5.52
C ILE A 107 1.66 -10.88 5.41
N LEU A 108 0.37 -10.81 5.11
CA LEU A 108 -0.47 -12.01 4.99
C LEU A 108 -0.14 -12.83 3.74
N THR A 109 0.09 -12.19 2.58
CA THR A 109 0.52 -12.91 1.37
C THR A 109 1.83 -13.65 1.59
N VAL A 110 2.83 -12.99 2.21
CA VAL A 110 4.12 -13.64 2.53
C VAL A 110 3.91 -14.80 3.49
N THR A 111 3.15 -14.59 4.57
CA THR A 111 2.94 -15.63 5.58
C THR A 111 2.20 -16.84 5.02
N LEU A 112 1.15 -16.61 4.21
CA LEU A 112 0.39 -17.68 3.55
C LEU A 112 1.22 -18.42 2.50
N ALA A 113 2.11 -17.73 1.78
CA ALA A 113 3.03 -18.37 0.84
C ALA A 113 4.05 -19.26 1.57
N VAL A 114 4.62 -18.79 2.69
CA VAL A 114 5.54 -19.59 3.52
C VAL A 114 4.83 -20.81 4.14
N LYS A 115 3.53 -20.71 4.43
CA LYS A 115 2.69 -21.82 4.90
C LYS A 115 2.19 -22.73 3.76
N CYS A 116 2.64 -22.51 2.51
CA CYS A 116 2.18 -23.24 1.32
C CYS A 116 0.65 -23.21 1.10
N ALA A 117 -0.05 -22.22 1.68
CA ALA A 117 -1.49 -22.04 1.52
C ALA A 117 -1.85 -21.25 0.25
N ILE A 118 -0.88 -20.49 -0.26
CA ILE A 118 -0.95 -19.78 -1.55
C ILE A 118 0.30 -20.18 -2.35
N PRO A 119 0.17 -20.56 -3.62
CA PRO A 119 1.30 -20.97 -4.44
C PRO A 119 2.25 -19.81 -4.73
N MET A 120 3.53 -20.14 -4.94
CA MET A 120 4.59 -19.13 -4.99
C MET A 120 4.46 -18.19 -6.19
N TYR A 121 3.96 -18.68 -7.32
CA TYR A 121 3.68 -17.86 -8.50
C TYR A 121 2.67 -16.73 -8.19
N LEU A 122 1.63 -17.02 -7.40
CA LEU A 122 0.57 -16.06 -7.10
C LEU A 122 1.06 -15.00 -6.13
N ALA A 123 1.78 -15.40 -5.09
CA ALA A 123 2.41 -14.46 -4.17
C ALA A 123 3.44 -13.56 -4.89
N THR A 124 4.22 -14.11 -5.83
CA THR A 124 5.14 -13.33 -6.67
C THR A 124 4.40 -12.28 -7.50
N LEU A 125 3.25 -12.63 -8.08
CA LEU A 125 2.42 -11.66 -8.84
C LEU A 125 1.86 -10.56 -7.94
N ILE A 126 1.28 -10.91 -6.78
CA ILE A 126 0.67 -9.94 -5.85
C ILE A 126 1.74 -8.98 -5.33
N LEU A 127 2.81 -9.50 -4.74
CA LEU A 127 3.89 -8.70 -4.16
C LEU A 127 4.65 -7.92 -5.23
N GLY A 128 4.92 -8.57 -6.37
CA GLY A 128 5.63 -7.96 -7.48
C GLY A 128 4.88 -6.78 -8.07
N ARG A 129 3.56 -6.89 -8.22
CA ARG A 129 2.70 -5.80 -8.68
C ARG A 129 2.80 -4.61 -7.74
N ASP A 130 2.68 -4.85 -6.44
CA ASP A 130 2.69 -3.78 -5.44
C ASP A 130 4.06 -3.11 -5.35
N ALA A 131 5.13 -3.89 -5.43
CA ALA A 131 6.51 -3.40 -5.46
C ALA A 131 6.79 -2.56 -6.72
N SER A 132 6.37 -3.03 -7.91
CA SER A 132 6.55 -2.30 -9.17
C SER A 132 5.78 -0.97 -9.18
N LEU A 133 4.55 -0.95 -8.67
CA LEU A 133 3.78 0.29 -8.54
C LEU A 133 4.38 1.24 -7.50
N ALA A 134 4.89 0.72 -6.37
CA ALA A 134 5.59 1.53 -5.38
C ALA A 134 6.87 2.14 -5.95
N LEU A 135 7.67 1.36 -6.68
CA LEU A 135 8.88 1.83 -7.36
C LEU A 135 8.56 2.92 -8.39
N ALA A 136 7.49 2.74 -9.17
CA ALA A 136 7.04 3.75 -10.11
C ALA A 136 6.58 5.02 -9.40
N ALA A 137 5.83 4.91 -8.30
CA ALA A 137 5.41 6.06 -7.50
C ALA A 137 6.61 6.84 -6.94
N ILE A 138 7.64 6.15 -6.44
CA ILE A 138 8.91 6.74 -6.00
C ILE A 138 9.59 7.48 -7.16
N TYR A 139 9.65 6.85 -8.34
CA TYR A 139 10.22 7.48 -9.53
C TYR A 139 9.44 8.74 -9.94
N TYR A 140 8.11 8.68 -10.00
CA TYR A 140 7.27 9.82 -10.36
C TYR A 140 7.42 10.98 -9.37
N ARG A 141 7.49 10.66 -8.08
CA ARG A 141 7.79 11.63 -7.02
C ARG A 141 9.15 12.30 -7.22
N TYR A 142 10.18 11.52 -7.51
CA TYR A 142 11.52 12.05 -7.77
C TYR A 142 11.62 12.87 -9.07
N ALA A 143 10.86 12.49 -10.10
CA ALA A 143 10.85 13.15 -11.40
C ALA A 143 10.13 14.51 -11.37
N SER A 144 9.08 14.63 -10.55
CA SER A 144 8.25 15.83 -10.42
C SER A 144 8.80 16.89 -9.46
N LEU A 145 9.82 16.56 -8.64
CA LEU A 145 10.42 17.54 -7.73
C LEU A 145 11.21 18.63 -8.48
N PRO A 146 10.91 19.92 -8.25
CA PRO A 146 11.70 21.01 -8.81
C PRO A 146 13.11 21.02 -8.18
N ALA A 147 14.12 21.41 -8.97
CA ALA A 147 15.48 21.55 -8.46
C ALA A 147 15.53 22.60 -7.32
N PRO A 148 16.40 22.46 -6.30
CA PRO A 148 17.30 21.33 -6.02
C PRO A 148 16.59 20.10 -5.42
N LYS A 149 17.07 18.91 -5.77
CA LYS A 149 16.55 17.61 -5.34
C LYS A 149 17.21 17.15 -4.04
N THR A 150 16.81 17.74 -2.92
CA THR A 150 17.35 17.39 -1.58
C THR A 150 16.49 16.32 -0.92
N PHE A 151 17.10 15.44 -0.11
CA PHE A 151 16.40 14.40 0.66
C PHE A 151 15.24 14.95 1.51
N MET A 152 15.44 16.08 2.19
CA MET A 152 14.40 16.74 3.00
C MET A 152 13.17 17.15 2.18
N ARG A 153 13.37 17.51 0.90
CA ARG A 153 12.27 17.93 0.01
C ARG A 153 11.52 16.73 -0.58
N TYR A 154 12.22 15.60 -0.75
CA TYR A 154 11.59 14.36 -1.17
C TYR A 154 10.56 13.88 -0.16
N TRP A 155 10.91 13.94 1.14
CA TRP A 155 10.05 13.54 2.26
C TRP A 155 9.05 14.63 2.71
N ASP A 156 8.98 15.75 1.99
CA ASP A 156 8.01 16.81 2.26
C ASP A 156 6.68 16.54 1.53
N PHE A 157 5.80 15.78 2.18
CA PHE A 157 4.51 15.34 1.62
C PHE A 157 3.53 16.49 1.31
N THR A 158 3.84 17.74 1.69
CA THR A 158 3.00 18.90 1.40
C THR A 158 3.06 19.35 -0.06
N LEU A 159 4.08 18.91 -0.82
CA LEU A 159 4.22 19.22 -2.25
C LEU A 159 3.40 18.25 -3.10
N PRO A 160 2.29 18.66 -3.75
CA PRO A 160 1.56 17.79 -4.67
C PRO A 160 2.40 17.60 -5.93
N SER A 161 3.06 16.45 -6.05
CA SER A 161 4.04 16.22 -7.11
C SER A 161 3.50 15.37 -8.28
N ALA A 162 2.57 14.45 -8.02
CA ALA A 162 1.91 13.65 -9.05
C ALA A 162 0.53 13.18 -8.56
N GLU A 163 -0.46 13.21 -9.44
CA GLU A 163 -1.75 12.58 -9.21
C GLU A 163 -1.77 11.21 -9.92
N VAL A 164 -1.98 10.15 -9.14
CA VAL A 164 -2.15 8.80 -9.66
C VAL A 164 -3.64 8.52 -9.70
N HIS A 165 -4.20 8.34 -10.89
CA HIS A 165 -5.58 7.92 -11.03
C HIS A 165 -5.63 6.39 -10.99
N PRO A 166 -6.16 5.78 -9.91
CA PRO A 166 -6.26 4.33 -9.85
C PRO A 166 -7.21 3.83 -10.93
N THR A 167 -6.73 2.90 -11.75
CA THR A 167 -7.55 2.30 -12.80
C THR A 167 -8.68 1.49 -12.17
N THR A 168 -9.84 1.42 -12.83
CA THR A 168 -10.97 0.62 -12.35
C THR A 168 -10.59 -0.86 -12.23
N VAL A 169 -9.79 -1.36 -13.17
CA VAL A 169 -9.20 -2.71 -13.16
C VAL A 169 -8.42 -2.98 -11.87
N SER A 170 -7.61 -2.01 -11.43
CA SER A 170 -6.84 -2.12 -10.19
C SER A 170 -7.70 -2.25 -8.93
N LYS A 171 -8.85 -1.58 -8.90
CA LYS A 171 -9.76 -1.62 -7.75
C LYS A 171 -10.38 -3.01 -7.61
N TYR A 172 -10.87 -3.58 -8.71
CA TYR A 172 -11.40 -4.93 -8.74
C TYR A 172 -10.33 -5.97 -8.37
N ASN A 173 -9.12 -5.84 -8.91
CA ASN A 173 -8.04 -6.77 -8.58
C ASN A 173 -7.70 -6.75 -7.08
N THR A 174 -7.57 -5.57 -6.48
CA THR A 174 -7.28 -5.44 -5.04
C THR A 174 -8.39 -6.06 -4.19
N PHE A 175 -9.66 -5.87 -4.59
CA PHE A 175 -10.79 -6.53 -3.95
C PHE A 175 -10.73 -8.07 -4.06
N LEU A 176 -10.40 -8.60 -5.24
CA LEU A 176 -10.24 -10.04 -5.45
C LEU A 176 -9.10 -10.61 -4.61
N GLN A 177 -7.98 -9.89 -4.48
CA GLN A 177 -6.86 -10.29 -3.61
C GLN A 177 -7.27 -10.32 -2.13
N LEU A 178 -8.04 -9.33 -1.66
CA LEU A 178 -8.57 -9.33 -0.30
C LEU A 178 -9.49 -10.53 -0.04
N MET A 179 -10.38 -10.81 -0.99
CA MET A 179 -11.28 -11.97 -0.94
C MET A 179 -10.51 -13.29 -0.97
N LEU A 180 -9.42 -13.38 -1.73
CA LEU A 180 -8.55 -14.55 -1.76
C LEU A 180 -7.92 -14.80 -0.38
N ILE A 181 -7.25 -13.79 0.19
CA ILE A 181 -6.61 -13.92 1.50
C ILE A 181 -7.65 -14.29 2.56
N GLY A 182 -8.81 -13.63 2.56
CA GLY A 182 -9.91 -13.94 3.47
C GLY A 182 -10.42 -15.38 3.33
N SER A 183 -10.61 -15.85 2.09
CA SER A 183 -11.05 -17.22 1.82
C SER A 183 -10.01 -18.25 2.24
N THR A 184 -8.73 -18.00 1.96
CA THR A 184 -7.63 -18.88 2.38
C THR A 184 -7.52 -18.97 3.90
N LEU A 185 -7.71 -17.86 4.63
CA LEU A 185 -7.75 -17.87 6.10
C LEU A 185 -8.99 -18.59 6.66
N ALA A 186 -10.13 -18.47 5.97
CA ALA A 186 -11.38 -19.07 6.40
C ALA A 186 -11.43 -20.59 6.17
N LEU A 187 -10.72 -21.10 5.16
CA LEU A 187 -10.76 -22.50 4.76
C LEU A 187 -10.53 -23.47 5.93
N PRO A 188 -9.39 -23.44 6.66
CA PRO A 188 -9.16 -24.31 7.82
C PRO A 188 -10.15 -24.11 8.98
N VAL A 189 -10.73 -22.91 9.12
CA VAL A 189 -11.74 -22.65 10.16
C VAL A 189 -13.06 -23.35 9.83
N VAL A 190 -13.46 -23.30 8.56
CA VAL A 190 -14.70 -23.93 8.08
C VAL A 190 -14.57 -25.44 8.04
N THR A 191 -13.44 -25.98 7.58
CA THR A 191 -13.20 -27.43 7.49
C THR A 191 -12.87 -28.08 8.83
N GLY A 192 -12.25 -27.34 9.77
CA GLY A 192 -11.84 -27.85 11.09
C GLY A 192 -12.91 -27.77 12.19
N SER A 193 -14.04 -27.11 11.95
CA SER A 193 -15.11 -26.95 12.96
C SER A 193 -15.99 -28.20 13.07
N SER A 194 -16.14 -28.77 14.27
CA SER A 194 -16.98 -29.96 14.53
C SER A 194 -18.49 -29.74 14.35
N HIS A 195 -18.93 -28.47 14.33
CA HIS A 195 -20.29 -28.05 13.93
C HIS A 195 -20.39 -27.70 12.44
N GLY A 196 -19.39 -28.08 11.65
CA GLY A 196 -19.24 -27.74 10.25
C GLY A 196 -20.53 -27.96 9.48
N LEU A 197 -21.06 -26.85 8.97
CA LEU A 197 -22.08 -26.82 7.94
C LEU A 197 -21.58 -27.69 6.78
N GLY A 198 -21.95 -28.98 6.77
CA GLY A 198 -21.48 -30.03 5.85
C GLY A 198 -21.92 -29.84 4.39
N ILE A 199 -22.20 -28.60 3.99
CA ILE A 199 -22.67 -28.20 2.67
C ILE A 199 -21.50 -28.10 1.67
N LEU A 200 -20.24 -28.09 2.13
CA LEU A 200 -19.05 -27.97 1.29
C LEU A 200 -18.05 -29.09 1.61
N GLN A 201 -18.29 -30.30 1.12
CA GLN A 201 -17.31 -31.40 1.20
C GLN A 201 -16.04 -31.05 0.39
N GLY A 202 -14.89 -31.45 0.92
CA GLY A 202 -13.57 -30.85 0.64
C GLY A 202 -13.00 -30.96 -0.77
N ALA A 203 -13.58 -31.76 -1.66
CA ALA A 203 -13.11 -31.88 -3.05
C ALA A 203 -13.52 -30.66 -3.90
N ASP A 204 -14.77 -30.19 -3.77
CA ASP A 204 -15.27 -29.05 -4.55
C ASP A 204 -14.66 -27.73 -4.08
N LEU A 205 -14.41 -27.61 -2.77
CA LEU A 205 -13.90 -26.37 -2.19
C LEU A 205 -12.42 -26.14 -2.54
N HIS A 206 -11.60 -27.20 -2.53
CA HIS A 206 -10.21 -27.10 -2.96
C HIS A 206 -10.11 -26.69 -4.44
N GLN A 207 -10.90 -27.33 -5.31
CA GLN A 207 -10.93 -26.99 -6.73
C GLN A 207 -11.43 -25.55 -6.97
N ALA A 208 -12.46 -25.11 -6.23
CA ALA A 208 -12.93 -23.74 -6.27
C ALA A 208 -11.85 -22.72 -5.85
N MET A 209 -11.07 -23.04 -4.81
CA MET A 209 -9.94 -22.20 -4.39
C MET A 209 -8.86 -22.13 -5.46
N THR A 210 -8.52 -23.25 -6.10
CA THR A 210 -7.55 -23.26 -7.20
C THR A 210 -8.02 -22.38 -8.36
N TYR A 211 -9.28 -22.51 -8.79
CA TYR A 211 -9.82 -21.62 -9.83
C TYR A 211 -9.82 -20.15 -9.40
N PHE A 212 -10.11 -19.88 -8.13
CA PHE A 212 -10.08 -18.52 -7.62
C PHE A 212 -8.66 -17.94 -7.59
N GLN A 213 -7.66 -18.74 -7.23
CA GLN A 213 -6.24 -18.39 -7.31
C GLN A 213 -5.82 -18.05 -8.74
N TRP A 214 -6.20 -18.87 -9.73
CA TRP A 214 -5.93 -18.59 -11.15
C TRP A 214 -6.61 -17.32 -11.65
N LEU A 215 -7.85 -17.07 -11.22
CA LEU A 215 -8.57 -15.84 -11.53
C LEU A 215 -7.84 -14.61 -10.96
N VAL A 216 -7.41 -14.68 -9.70
CA VAL A 216 -6.67 -13.59 -9.05
C VAL A 216 -5.30 -13.41 -9.70
N ALA A 217 -4.61 -14.48 -10.08
CA ALA A 217 -3.35 -14.43 -10.80
C ALA A 217 -3.49 -13.68 -12.14
N GLY A 218 -4.46 -14.08 -12.96
CA GLY A 218 -4.72 -13.49 -14.26
C GLY A 218 -5.13 -12.01 -14.15
N THR A 219 -6.03 -11.69 -13.23
CA THR A 219 -6.45 -10.30 -12.98
C THR A 219 -5.34 -9.43 -12.41
N THR A 220 -4.44 -10.00 -11.59
CA THR A 220 -3.26 -9.28 -11.04
C THR A 220 -2.25 -8.98 -12.13
N ALA A 221 -1.91 -9.97 -12.97
CA ALA A 221 -1.01 -9.80 -14.10
C ALA A 221 -1.57 -8.76 -15.08
N TRP A 222 -2.85 -8.88 -15.44
CA TRP A 222 -3.52 -7.91 -16.31
C TRP A 222 -3.54 -6.51 -15.70
N SER A 223 -3.92 -6.38 -14.43
CA SER A 223 -3.97 -5.09 -13.75
C SER A 223 -2.60 -4.43 -13.70
N GLY A 224 -1.54 -5.14 -13.29
CA GLY A 224 -0.21 -4.56 -13.16
C GLY A 224 0.38 -4.16 -14.52
N LEU A 225 0.23 -5.01 -15.54
CA LEU A 225 0.69 -4.71 -16.89
C LEU A 225 -0.07 -3.55 -17.51
N SER A 226 -1.37 -3.37 -17.20
CA SER A 226 -2.15 -2.25 -17.73
C SER A 226 -1.53 -0.88 -17.39
N TYR A 227 -0.87 -0.74 -16.25
CA TYR A 227 -0.17 0.50 -15.87
C TYR A 227 1.05 0.80 -16.73
N ALA A 228 1.66 -0.20 -17.36
CA ALA A 228 2.76 0.01 -18.31
C ALA A 228 2.26 0.56 -19.66
N PHE A 229 0.98 0.36 -19.99
CA PHE A 229 0.40 0.75 -21.29
C PHE A 229 -0.52 1.98 -21.22
N LEU A 230 -1.20 2.19 -20.09
CA LEU A 230 -2.15 3.29 -19.92
C LEU A 230 -1.43 4.63 -19.70
N LYS A 231 -1.62 5.56 -20.64
CA LYS A 231 -1.00 6.90 -20.59
C LYS A 231 -1.61 7.79 -19.50
N ASP A 232 -2.87 7.55 -19.14
CA ASP A 232 -3.66 8.41 -18.24
C ASP A 232 -3.57 7.99 -16.76
N ALA A 233 -2.81 6.94 -16.45
CA ALA A 233 -2.71 6.42 -15.08
C ALA A 233 -1.94 7.36 -14.13
N VAL A 234 -1.00 8.16 -14.66
CA VAL A 234 -0.19 9.10 -13.87
C VAL A 234 -0.05 10.43 -14.61
N THR A 235 -0.62 11.48 -14.02
CA THR A 235 -0.54 12.84 -14.55
C THR A 235 0.53 13.61 -13.77
N ILE A 236 1.60 14.02 -14.45
CA ILE A 236 2.66 14.85 -13.87
C ILE A 236 2.24 16.33 -13.96
N LEU A 237 2.27 17.02 -12.82
CA LEU A 237 1.99 18.45 -12.71
C LEU A 237 3.24 19.26 -13.12
N GLY A 238 3.07 20.35 -13.87
CA GLY A 238 4.17 21.19 -14.38
C GLY A 238 3.83 21.95 -15.66
N SER A 239 4.70 22.86 -16.10
CA SER A 239 4.50 23.68 -17.31
C SER A 239 5.15 23.12 -18.58
N ASP A 240 6.10 22.19 -18.44
CA ASP A 240 6.87 21.64 -19.56
C ASP A 240 6.28 20.31 -20.05
N GLU A 241 5.61 20.35 -21.20
CA GLU A 241 4.87 19.21 -21.77
C GLU A 241 5.80 18.11 -22.33
N GLU A 242 6.98 18.47 -22.84
CA GLU A 242 7.95 17.53 -23.37
C GLU A 242 8.60 16.71 -22.25
N LEU A 243 8.97 17.38 -21.15
CA LEU A 243 9.48 16.71 -19.96
C LEU A 243 8.45 15.76 -19.35
N LYS A 244 7.16 16.16 -19.29
CA LYS A 244 6.08 15.27 -18.82
C LYS A 244 5.95 14.02 -19.67
N ALA A 245 5.94 14.16 -20.98
CA ALA A 245 5.80 13.03 -21.90
C ALA A 245 6.97 12.04 -21.72
N LYS A 246 8.21 12.55 -21.63
CA LYS A 246 9.42 11.76 -21.43
C LYS A 246 9.45 11.06 -20.07
N GLN A 247 9.09 11.78 -18.99
CA GLN A 247 9.03 11.23 -17.64
C GLN A 247 7.91 10.18 -17.51
N GLY A 248 6.74 10.44 -18.10
CA GLY A 248 5.63 9.50 -18.17
C GLY A 248 5.99 8.21 -18.87
N ALA A 249 6.66 8.30 -20.03
CA ALA A 249 7.14 7.13 -20.78
C ALA A 249 8.16 6.30 -19.98
N ARG A 250 9.10 6.96 -19.29
CA ARG A 250 10.09 6.28 -18.44
C ARG A 250 9.45 5.57 -17.25
N GLY A 251 8.48 6.20 -16.57
CA GLY A 251 7.78 5.57 -15.45
C GLY A 251 7.02 4.31 -15.89
N ARG A 252 6.33 4.38 -17.04
CA ARG A 252 5.66 3.21 -17.65
C ARG A 252 6.66 2.11 -18.05
N ALA A 253 7.81 2.47 -18.60
CA ALA A 253 8.86 1.51 -18.92
C ALA A 253 9.41 0.82 -17.67
N ILE A 254 9.59 1.54 -16.55
CA ILE A 254 9.99 0.96 -15.26
C ILE A 254 8.97 -0.10 -14.82
N ILE A 255 7.67 0.21 -14.88
CA ILE A 255 6.61 -0.77 -14.54
C ILE A 255 6.68 -1.98 -15.48
N GLY A 256 6.74 -1.75 -16.79
CA GLY A 256 6.78 -2.83 -17.79
C GLY A 256 7.97 -3.76 -17.62
N VAL A 257 9.17 -3.23 -17.36
CA VAL A 257 10.38 -4.02 -17.14
C VAL A 257 10.32 -4.76 -15.81
N THR A 258 10.04 -4.04 -14.70
CA THR A 258 10.04 -4.65 -13.37
C THR A 258 8.92 -5.67 -13.23
N PHE A 259 7.67 -5.28 -13.48
CA PHE A 259 6.54 -6.18 -13.31
C PHE A 259 6.50 -7.25 -14.39
N GLY A 260 6.85 -6.93 -15.64
CA GLY A 260 6.93 -7.93 -16.71
C GLY A 260 7.94 -9.04 -16.41
N SER A 261 9.09 -8.71 -15.81
CA SER A 261 10.06 -9.73 -15.37
C SER A 261 9.50 -10.62 -14.24
N LEU A 262 8.72 -10.06 -13.32
CA LEU A 262 8.09 -10.81 -12.23
C LEU A 262 6.93 -11.68 -12.73
N VAL A 263 6.19 -11.23 -13.74
CA VAL A 263 5.19 -12.05 -14.44
C VAL A 263 5.86 -13.24 -15.12
N ALA A 264 6.99 -13.02 -15.81
CA ALA A 264 7.75 -14.12 -16.43
C ALA A 264 8.27 -15.12 -15.38
N ALA A 265 8.80 -14.62 -14.25
CA ALA A 265 9.21 -15.47 -13.14
C ALA A 265 8.02 -16.25 -12.53
N ALA A 266 6.87 -15.61 -12.36
CA ALA A 266 5.66 -16.27 -11.86
C ALA A 266 5.17 -17.36 -12.82
N VAL A 267 5.19 -17.11 -14.13
CA VAL A 267 4.84 -18.14 -15.13
C VAL A 267 5.84 -19.30 -15.08
N TRP A 268 7.13 -19.01 -14.92
CA TRP A 268 8.15 -20.05 -14.74
C TRP A 268 7.86 -20.88 -13.48
N TYR A 269 7.59 -20.25 -12.34
CA TYR A 269 7.17 -20.96 -11.13
C TYR A 269 5.91 -21.81 -11.34
N ALA A 270 4.89 -21.28 -12.01
CA ALA A 270 3.64 -22.01 -12.24
C ALA A 270 3.80 -23.24 -13.15
N VAL A 271 4.78 -23.23 -14.06
CA VAL A 271 5.07 -24.36 -14.95
C VAL A 271 6.01 -25.38 -14.30
N ASN A 272 6.92 -24.93 -13.44
CA ASN A 272 7.93 -25.78 -12.80
C ASN A 272 7.52 -26.31 -11.42
N ASP A 273 6.49 -25.75 -10.77
CA ASP A 273 5.95 -26.27 -9.49
C ASP A 273 5.45 -27.72 -9.63
N ASP A 274 5.00 -28.14 -10.82
CA ASP A 274 4.50 -29.48 -11.08
C ASP A 274 5.59 -30.56 -11.13
N GLU A 275 6.88 -30.20 -11.23
CA GLU A 275 7.99 -31.16 -11.34
C GLU A 275 8.55 -31.63 -9.98
N ASP A 276 8.37 -30.84 -8.91
CA ASP A 276 9.06 -31.07 -7.63
C ASP A 276 8.30 -31.94 -6.62
N GLY A 277 7.04 -32.34 -6.89
CA GLY A 277 6.30 -33.37 -6.13
C GLY A 277 6.24 -33.20 -4.60
N THR A 278 6.60 -32.03 -4.07
CA THR A 278 6.84 -31.78 -2.63
C THR A 278 5.93 -30.71 -2.04
N THR A 279 5.11 -30.07 -2.86
CA THR A 279 4.09 -29.11 -2.45
C THR A 279 2.72 -29.79 -2.44
N GLU A 280 2.55 -30.78 -1.57
CA GLU A 280 1.18 -31.03 -1.10
C GLU A 280 0.67 -29.71 -0.51
N PRO A 281 -0.51 -29.20 -0.95
CA PRO A 281 -1.11 -28.07 -0.28
C PRO A 281 -1.21 -28.42 1.21
N ALA A 282 -0.84 -27.51 2.09
CA ALA A 282 -0.92 -27.73 3.53
C ALA A 282 -2.39 -27.72 4.00
N PHE A 283 -3.24 -28.59 3.44
CA PHE A 283 -4.61 -28.93 3.84
C PHE A 283 -5.01 -30.32 3.34
#